data_AF-D4CCF7-F1
#
_entry.id   AF-D4CCF7-F1
#
_cell.length_a   1.000
_cell.length_b   1.000
_cell.length_c   1.000
_cell.angle_alpha   90.00
_cell.angle_beta   90.00
_cell.angle_gamma   90.00
#
_symmetry.space_group_name_H-M   'P 1'
#
loop_
_entity.id
_entity.type
_entity.pdbx_description
1 polymer ?
#
loop_
_entity_poly.entity_id
_entity_poly.type
_entity_poly.pdbx_seq_one_letter_code
_entity_poly.pdbx_strand_id
1 'polypeptide(L)' 'MMKMKNQMMKVYTAAAMKALQAKQKIRETSGEGYVDTAVKILIAVVLGALLLAGLYALFNDTVLPTLVERVEEMFDYAG' A
#
# COMPACT_ATOMS: atom_id res chain seq x y z
N MET A 1 26.07 55.44 3.50
CA MET A 1 26.75 54.21 3.03
C MET A 1 26.45 52.94 3.84
N MET A 2 26.46 52.96 5.19
CA MET A 2 26.25 51.74 6.00
C MET A 2 24.87 51.07 5.83
N LYS A 3 23.79 51.85 5.65
CA LYS A 3 22.44 51.31 5.41
C LYS A 3 22.37 50.44 4.14
N MET A 4 23.04 50.86 3.07
CA MET A 4 23.04 50.12 1.80
C MET A 4 23.78 48.79 1.91
N LYS A 5 24.92 48.76 2.61
CA LYS A 5 25.68 47.54 2.89
C LYS A 5 24.86 46.53 3.70
N ASN A 6 24.07 47.00 4.67
CA ASN A 6 23.23 46.13 5.51
C ASN A 6 22.03 45.54 4.74
N GLN A 7 21.43 46.33 3.83
CA GLN A 7 20.36 45.84 2.94
C GLN A 7 20.90 44.80 1.94
N MET A 8 22.07 45.06 1.35
CA MET A 8 22.74 44.10 0.48
C MET A 8 23.04 42.79 1.22
N MET A 9 23.58 42.86 2.44
CA MET A 9 23.84 41.67 3.25
C MET A 9 22.57 40.84 3.49
N LYS A 10 21.44 41.48 3.82
CA LYS A 10 20.15 40.78 3.97
C LYS A 10 19.71 40.08 2.69
N VAL A 11 19.89 40.70 1.54
CA VAL A 11 19.57 40.10 0.23
C VAL A 11 20.46 38.89 -0.05
N TYR A 12 21.77 39.00 0.20
CA TYR A 12 22.69 37.87 0.07
C TYR A 12 22.33 36.70 1.01
N THR A 13 22.02 36.99 2.28
CA THR A 13 21.61 35.95 3.23
C THR A 13 20.28 35.32 2.85
N ALA A 14 19.30 36.10 2.38
CA ALA A 14 18.02 35.57 1.90
C ALA A 14 18.20 34.68 0.66
N ALA A 15 19.04 35.09 -0.28
CA ALA A 15 19.36 34.30 -1.46
C ALA A 15 20.07 32.98 -1.09
N ALA A 16 21.04 33.03 -0.17
CA ALA A 16 21.73 31.85 0.35
C ALA A 16 20.75 30.88 1.05
N MET A 17 19.85 31.39 1.90
CA MET A 17 18.84 30.56 2.57
C MET A 17 17.89 29.90 1.57
N LYS A 18 17.43 30.62 0.54
CA LYS A 18 16.59 30.04 -0.51
C LYS A 18 17.32 28.97 -1.32
N ALA A 19 18.60 29.18 -1.62
CA ALA A 19 19.41 28.17 -2.31
C ALA A 19 19.58 26.89 -1.47
N LEU A 20 19.75 27.04 -0.15
CA LEU A 20 19.83 25.90 0.77
C LEU A 20 18.49 25.14 0.86
N GLN A 21 17.37 25.86 0.95
CA GLN A 21 16.03 25.25 0.94
C GLN A 21 15.75 24.51 -0.37
N ALA A 22 16.11 25.09 -1.52
CA ALA A 22 15.98 24.43 -2.81
C ALA A 22 16.82 23.14 -2.88
N LYS A 23 18.06 23.20 -2.39
CA LYS A 23 18.95 22.03 -2.32
C LYS A 23 18.40 20.95 -1.38
N GLN A 24 17.80 21.34 -0.25
CA GLN A 24 17.12 20.42 0.66
C GLN A 24 15.90 19.77 0.02
N LYS A 25 15.09 20.53 -0.72
CA LYS A 25 13.90 20.02 -1.42
C LYS A 25 14.24 19.03 -2.53
N ILE A 26 15.34 19.26 -3.27
CA ILE A 26 15.83 18.32 -4.29
C ILE A 26 16.36 17.02 -3.67
N ARG A 27 16.92 17.09 -2.45
CA ARG A 27 17.39 15.93 -1.70
C ARG A 27 16.28 15.26 -0.88
N GLU A 28 15.07 15.80 -0.90
CA GLU A 28 13.95 15.24 -0.16
C GLU A 28 13.40 14.05 -0.93
N THR A 29 13.51 12.86 -0.33
CA THR A 29 13.02 11.60 -0.90
C THR A 29 11.56 11.32 -0.51
N SER A 30 10.84 12.35 -0.08
CA SER A 30 9.43 12.26 0.32
C SER A 30 8.60 11.71 -0.83
N GLY A 31 8.14 10.46 -0.68
CA GLY A 31 7.32 9.76 -1.66
C GLY A 31 8.06 8.74 -2.55
N GLU A 32 9.38 8.62 -2.45
CA GLU A 32 10.16 7.66 -3.30
C GLU A 32 9.76 6.19 -3.09
N GLY A 33 9.09 5.85 -1.99
CA GLY A 33 8.56 4.51 -1.71
C GLY A 33 7.04 4.38 -1.81
N TYR A 34 6.32 5.44 -2.21
CA TYR A 34 4.85 5.42 -2.21
C TYR A 34 4.30 4.39 -3.20
N VAL A 35 4.91 4.30 -4.38
CA VAL A 35 4.49 3.36 -5.42
C VAL A 35 4.81 1.91 -5.03
N ASP A 36 6.01 1.62 -4.50
CA ASP A 36 6.35 0.27 -4.02
C ASP A 36 5.38 -0.19 -2.92
N THR A 37 5.07 0.71 -1.98
CA THR A 37 4.15 0.44 -0.88
C THR A 37 2.73 0.21 -1.40
N ALA A 38 2.23 1.07 -2.28
CA ALA A 38 0.89 0.95 -2.85
C ALA A 38 0.73 -0.34 -3.67
N VAL A 39 1.71 -0.66 -4.52
CA VAL A 39 1.67 -1.86 -5.37
C VAL A 39 1.68 -3.13 -4.51
N LYS A 40 2.48 -3.17 -3.44
CA LYS A 40 2.52 -4.32 -2.52
C LYS A 40 1.19 -4.56 -1.82
N ILE A 41 0.50 -3.49 -1.41
CA ILE A 41 -0.84 -3.56 -0.82
C ILE A 41 -1.85 -4.07 -1.85
N LEU A 42 -1.84 -3.51 -3.07
CA LEU A 42 -2.75 -3.94 -4.14
C LEU A 42 -2.60 -5.43 -4.45
N ILE A 43 -1.36 -5.92 -4.60
CA ILE A 43 -1.09 -7.33 -4.85
C ILE A 43 -1.58 -8.20 -3.68
N ALA A 44 -1.28 -7.82 -2.44
CA ALA A 44 -1.74 -8.57 -1.26
C ALA A 44 -3.27 -8.67 -1.18
N VAL A 45 -3.97 -7.56 -1.44
CA VAL A 45 -5.45 -7.53 -1.45
C VAL A 45 -6.02 -8.38 -2.57
N VAL A 46 -5.47 -8.29 -3.78
CA VAL A 46 -5.92 -9.09 -4.92
C VAL A 46 -5.73 -10.58 -4.65
N LEU A 47 -4.55 -10.98 -4.17
CA LEU A 47 -4.29 -12.38 -3.82
C LEU A 47 -5.25 -12.87 -2.73
N GLY A 48 -5.49 -12.07 -1.69
CA GLY A 48 -6.44 -12.41 -0.63
C GLY A 48 -7.86 -12.61 -1.15
N ALA A 49 -8.34 -11.71 -2.01
CA ALA A 49 -9.68 -11.81 -2.60
C ALA A 49 -9.82 -13.03 -3.52
N LEU A 50 -8.80 -13.33 -4.35
CA LEU A 50 -8.80 -14.49 -5.23
C LEU A 50 -8.80 -15.81 -4.45
N LEU A 51 -8.02 -15.89 -3.36
CA LEU A 51 -8.02 -17.07 -2.48
C LEU A 51 -9.40 -17.27 -1.84
N LEU A 52 -10.00 -16.22 -1.29
CA LEU A 52 -11.34 -16.29 -0.69
C LEU A 52 -12.41 -16.68 -1.71
N ALA A 53 -12.35 -16.14 -2.92
CA ALA A 53 -13.28 -16.52 -4.00
C ALA A 53 -13.13 -17.99 -4.40
N GLY A 54 -11.90 -18.47 -4.54
CA GLY A 54 -11.62 -19.88 -4.85
C GLY A 54 -12.06 -20.82 -3.73
N LEU A 55 -11.77 -20.47 -2.47
CA LEU A 55 -12.24 -21.21 -1.31
C LEU A 55 -13.77 -21.21 -1.22
N TYR A 56 -14.41 -20.07 -1.46
CA TYR A 56 -15.86 -19.96 -1.43
C TYR A 56 -16.51 -20.85 -2.49
N ALA A 57 -16.03 -20.79 -3.74
CA ALA A 57 -16.52 -21.66 -4.82
C ALA A 57 -16.30 -23.15 -4.49
N LEU A 58 -15.11 -23.51 -4.01
CA LEU A 58 -14.80 -24.90 -3.65
C LEU A 58 -15.72 -25.39 -2.52
N PHE A 59 -15.86 -24.61 -1.44
CA PHE A 59 -16.68 -25.02 -0.30
C PHE A 59 -18.16 -25.10 -0.65
N ASN A 60 -18.69 -24.10 -1.36
CA ASN A 60 -20.11 -24.02 -1.69
C ASN A 60 -20.53 -25.07 -2.73
N ASP A 61 -19.74 -25.25 -3.78
CA ASP A 61 -20.17 -26.04 -4.94
C ASP A 61 -19.76 -27.50 -4.83
N THR A 62 -18.73 -27.83 -4.03
CA THR A 62 -18.21 -29.20 -3.96
C THR A 62 -18.14 -29.75 -2.54
N VAL A 63 -17.49 -29.08 -1.60
CA VAL A 63 -17.21 -29.66 -0.28
C VAL A 63 -18.48 -29.82 0.54
N LEU A 64 -19.29 -28.77 0.69
CA LEU A 64 -20.52 -28.85 1.49
C LEU A 64 -21.52 -29.88 0.91
N PRO A 65 -21.82 -29.90 -0.41
CA PRO A 65 -22.66 -30.94 -0.99
C PRO A 65 -22.11 -32.34 -0.76
N THR A 66 -20.81 -32.55 -0.99
CA THR A 66 -20.19 -33.88 -0.78
C THR A 66 -20.27 -34.30 0.68
N LEU A 67 -20.02 -33.39 1.63
CA LEU A 67 -20.11 -33.71 3.05
C LEU A 67 -21.54 -34.06 3.46
N VAL A 68 -22.54 -33.35 2.93
CA VAL A 68 -23.96 -33.67 3.19
C VAL A 68 -24.29 -35.06 2.63
N GLU A 69 -23.93 -35.34 1.38
CA GLU A 69 -24.16 -36.65 0.74
C GLU A 69 -23.49 -37.78 1.55
N ARG A 70 -22.24 -37.61 1.98
CA ARG A 70 -21.54 -38.61 2.80
C ARG A 70 -22.18 -38.81 4.17
N VAL A 71 -22.69 -37.75 4.79
CA VAL A 71 -23.38 -37.85 6.07
C VAL A 71 -24.71 -38.57 5.90
N GLU A 72 -25.48 -38.27 4.86
CA GLU A 72 -26.72 -38.98 4.51
C GLU A 72 -26.44 -40.46 4.23
N GLU A 73 -25.43 -40.79 3.42
CA GLU A 73 -24.98 -42.18 3.18
C GLU A 73 -24.67 -42.90 4.51
N MET A 74 -24.00 -42.25 5.46
CA MET A 74 -23.67 -42.84 6.76
C MET A 74 -24.89 -43.09 7.65
N PHE A 75 -25.95 -42.29 7.51
CA PHE A 75 -27.21 -42.49 8.24
C PHE A 75 -28.10 -43.54 7.56
N ASP A 76 -28.13 -43.56 6.22
CA ASP A 76 -28.93 -44.51 5.43
C ASP A 76 -28.30 -45.91 5.37
N TYR A 77 -26.99 -46.05 5.65
CA TYR A 77 -26.27 -47.34 5.71
C TYR A 77 -26.59 -48.17 6.98
N ALA A 78 -27.66 -47.86 7.72
CA ALA A 78 -28.03 -48.55 8.95
C ALA A 78 -28.70 -49.94 8.77
N GLY A 79 -28.82 -50.47 7.53
CA GLY A 79 -29.31 -51.83 7.28
C GLY A 79 -29.70 -52.09 5.83
#